data_AF-A0A7S2VCL6-F1
#
_entry.id   AF-A0A7S2VCL6-F1
#
_cell.length_a   1.000
_cell.length_b   1.000
_cell.length_c   1.000
_cell.angle_alpha   90.00
_cell.angle_beta   90.00
_cell.angle_gamma   90.00
#
_symmetry.space_group_name_H-M   'P 1'
#
loop_
_entity.id
_entity.type
_entity.pdbx_description
1 polymer ?
#
loop_
_entity_poly.entity_id
_entity_poly.type
_entity_poly.pdbx_seq_one_letter_code
_entity_poly.pdbx_strand_id
1 'polypeptide(L)'
;MRPTAMMYRNLEAMDVEEALRANPVDGAVLLVGCDKTTPACLMGAASTDLPTIVVSGGPMLNGWHKGQKIGSGTSLWKLYYEFKAGRVSEQEFHSAESANARSTGTCNTMGTASTMACMAESLGMTC
;
A
#
# COMPACT_ATOMS: atom_id res chain seq x y z
N MET A 1 -9.56 7.45 1.57
CA MET A 1 -11.00 7.12 1.60
C MET A 1 -11.49 7.03 3.04
N ARG A 2 -12.62 7.65 3.35
CA ARG A 2 -13.32 7.54 4.65
C ARG A 2 -14.57 6.67 4.48
N PRO A 3 -15.03 5.91 5.49
CA PRO A 3 -14.50 5.82 6.86
C PRO A 3 -13.19 5.03 6.97
N THR A 4 -12.96 4.04 6.10
CA THR A 4 -11.69 3.32 5.97
C THR A 4 -11.58 2.72 4.57
N ALA A 5 -10.36 2.61 4.03
CA ALA A 5 -10.13 1.97 2.74
C ALA A 5 -10.57 0.49 2.73
N MET A 6 -10.60 -0.17 3.89
CA MET A 6 -11.05 -1.56 3.99
C MET A 6 -12.49 -1.77 3.51
N MET A 7 -13.37 -0.80 3.76
CA MET A 7 -14.78 -0.87 3.35
C MET A 7 -14.94 -1.00 1.84
N TYR A 8 -14.00 -0.44 1.07
CA TYR A 8 -14.06 -0.40 -0.39
C TYR A 8 -13.26 -1.52 -1.06
N ARG A 9 -12.54 -2.36 -0.31
CA ARG A 9 -11.79 -3.50 -0.88
C ARG A 9 -12.70 -4.44 -1.66
N ASN A 10 -13.88 -4.75 -1.11
CA ASN A 10 -14.83 -5.63 -1.80
C ASN A 10 -15.47 -4.96 -3.02
N LEU A 11 -15.65 -3.64 -2.96
CA LEU A 11 -16.14 -2.87 -4.10
C LEU A 11 -15.14 -2.92 -5.26
N GLU A 12 -13.86 -2.67 -4.98
CA GLU A 12 -12.78 -2.79 -5.96
C GLU A 12 -12.66 -4.21 -6.51
N ALA A 13 -12.83 -5.24 -5.68
CA ALA A 13 -12.82 -6.63 -6.15
C ALA A 13 -13.97 -6.94 -7.13
N MET A 14 -15.19 -6.48 -6.84
CA MET A 14 -16.33 -6.63 -7.76
C MET A 14 -16.11 -5.84 -9.06
N ASP A 15 -15.53 -4.64 -8.97
CA ASP A 15 -15.22 -3.82 -10.15
C ASP A 15 -14.18 -4.50 -11.04
N VAL A 16 -13.12 -5.07 -10.46
CA VAL A 16 -12.11 -5.85 -11.19
C VAL A 16 -12.71 -7.12 -11.82
N GLU A 17 -13.52 -7.86 -11.08
CA GLU A 17 -14.19 -9.07 -11.60
C GLU A 17 -15.03 -8.76 -12.84
N GLU A 18 -15.90 -7.74 -12.76
CA GLU A 18 -16.78 -7.37 -13.87
C GLU A 18 -15.99 -6.75 -15.02
N ALA A 19 -14.96 -5.95 -14.74
CA ALA A 19 -14.10 -5.41 -15.79
C ALA A 19 -13.40 -6.51 -16.59
N LEU A 20 -12.95 -7.58 -15.95
CA LEU A 20 -12.33 -8.71 -16.61
C LEU A 20 -13.34 -9.58 -17.37
N ARG A 21 -14.51 -9.84 -16.78
CA ARG A 21 -15.56 -10.71 -17.38
C ARG A 21 -16.29 -10.05 -18.55
N ALA A 22 -16.55 -8.74 -18.46
CA ALA A 22 -17.38 -8.03 -19.43
C ALA A 22 -16.60 -7.58 -20.68
N ASN A 23 -15.27 -7.58 -20.65
CA ASN A 23 -14.42 -7.17 -21.76
C ASN A 23 -13.76 -8.38 -22.43
N PRO A 24 -13.45 -8.31 -23.74
CA PRO A 24 -12.78 -9.40 -24.45
C PRO A 24 -11.27 -9.38 -24.12
N VAL A 25 -10.91 -9.74 -22.89
CA VAL A 25 -9.52 -9.87 -22.42
C VAL A 25 -9.20 -11.34 -22.16
N ASP A 26 -8.02 -11.78 -22.61
CA ASP A 26 -7.56 -13.18 -22.44
C ASP A 26 -6.66 -13.37 -21.21
N GLY A 27 -6.37 -12.29 -20.48
CA GLY A 27 -5.51 -12.29 -19.30
C GLY A 27 -5.31 -10.88 -18.73
N ALA A 28 -4.69 -10.80 -17.55
CA ALA A 28 -4.57 -9.54 -16.80
C ALA A 28 -3.18 -9.33 -16.17
N VAL A 29 -2.73 -8.08 -16.16
CA VAL A 29 -1.59 -7.63 -15.35
C VAL A 29 -2.13 -6.73 -14.25
N LEU A 30 -2.00 -7.15 -13.00
CA LEU A 30 -2.50 -6.43 -11.83
C LEU A 30 -1.41 -5.48 -11.31
N LEU A 31 -1.52 -4.20 -11.67
CA LEU A 31 -0.67 -3.14 -11.14
C LEU A 31 -1.15 -2.72 -9.74
N VAL A 32 -0.45 -3.16 -8.70
CA VAL A 32 -0.89 -2.99 -7.31
C VAL A 32 0.17 -2.29 -6.45
N GLY A 33 -0.23 -1.81 -5.28
CA GLY A 33 0.71 -1.25 -4.31
C GLY A 33 0.09 -0.91 -2.97
N CYS A 34 -0.80 0.09 -2.94
CA CYS A 34 -1.40 0.55 -1.68
C CYS A 34 -2.21 -0.58 -1.01
N ASP A 35 -2.28 -0.58 0.33
CA ASP A 35 -2.69 -1.70 1.18
C ASP A 35 -3.79 -2.63 0.67
N LYS A 36 -4.86 -2.07 0.09
CA LYS A 36 -6.07 -2.83 -0.29
C LYS A 36 -6.11 -3.23 -1.77
N THR A 37 -5.27 -2.63 -2.60
CA THR A 37 -5.21 -2.91 -4.05
C THR A 37 -4.78 -4.34 -4.34
N THR A 38 -3.71 -4.82 -3.70
CA THR A 38 -3.22 -6.21 -3.90
C THR A 38 -4.29 -7.26 -3.62
N PRO A 39 -4.94 -7.31 -2.44
CA PRO A 39 -5.98 -8.30 -2.22
C PRO A 39 -7.25 -8.06 -3.06
N ALA A 40 -7.63 -6.81 -3.33
CA ALA A 40 -8.84 -6.54 -4.12
C ALA A 40 -8.70 -7.03 -5.58
N CYS A 41 -7.59 -6.68 -6.24
CA CYS A 41 -7.32 -7.13 -7.61
C CYS A 41 -7.16 -8.66 -7.70
N LEU A 42 -6.47 -9.28 -6.73
CA LEU A 42 -6.34 -10.74 -6.68
C LEU A 42 -7.69 -11.43 -6.50
N MET A 43 -8.57 -10.91 -5.63
CA MET A 43 -9.91 -11.45 -5.44
C MET A 43 -10.73 -11.37 -6.73
N GLY A 44 -10.75 -10.21 -7.39
CA GLY A 44 -11.51 -10.02 -8.63
C GLY A 44 -11.00 -10.88 -9.78
N ALA A 45 -9.67 -10.96 -9.96
CA ALA A 45 -9.07 -11.82 -10.98
C ALA A 45 -9.33 -13.31 -10.72
N ALA A 46 -9.21 -13.76 -9.46
CA ALA A 46 -9.50 -15.14 -9.08
C ALA A 46 -10.94 -15.56 -9.35
N SER A 47 -11.92 -14.66 -9.25
CA SER A 47 -13.32 -14.94 -9.61
C SER A 47 -13.55 -15.19 -11.11
N THR A 48 -12.63 -14.71 -11.97
CA THR A 48 -12.71 -14.88 -13.43
C THR A 48 -11.85 -16.01 -13.96
N ASP A 49 -10.86 -16.45 -13.19
CA ASP A 49 -9.91 -17.53 -13.52
C ASP A 49 -9.17 -17.33 -14.86
N LEU A 50 -8.94 -16.07 -15.25
CA LEU A 50 -8.12 -15.71 -16.41
C LEU A 50 -6.62 -15.72 -16.05
N PRO A 51 -5.72 -16.05 -16.99
CA PRO A 51 -4.28 -15.93 -16.82
C PRO A 51 -3.89 -14.55 -16.29
N THR A 52 -3.32 -14.50 -15.08
CA THR A 52 -3.09 -13.24 -14.36
C THR A 52 -1.72 -13.20 -13.70
N ILE A 53 -1.07 -12.03 -13.73
CA ILE A 53 0.19 -11.77 -13.01
C ILE A 53 0.14 -10.44 -12.25
N VAL A 54 0.79 -10.36 -11.10
CA VAL A 54 0.86 -9.19 -10.23
C VAL A 54 2.18 -8.46 -10.42
N VAL A 55 2.12 -7.13 -10.51
CA VAL A 55 3.28 -6.24 -10.49
C VAL A 55 3.11 -5.27 -9.31
N SER A 56 3.97 -5.41 -8.30
CA SER A 56 3.99 -4.53 -7.15
C SER A 56 4.75 -3.25 -7.45
N GLY A 57 4.17 -2.08 -7.14
CA GLY A 57 4.81 -0.77 -7.37
C GLY A 57 6.04 -0.50 -6.50
N GLY A 58 6.20 -1.24 -5.39
CA GLY A 58 7.36 -1.17 -4.51
C GLY A 58 7.29 -0.11 -3.39
N PRO A 59 8.12 -0.26 -2.35
CA PRO A 59 8.13 0.64 -1.21
C PRO A 59 8.81 1.97 -1.54
N MET A 60 8.42 3.02 -0.83
CA MET A 60 9.17 4.26 -0.78
C MET A 60 10.59 4.01 -0.25
N LEU A 61 11.50 4.90 -0.61
CA LEU A 61 12.84 4.90 -0.07
C LEU A 61 12.85 5.31 1.42
N ASN A 62 13.96 5.03 2.12
CA ASN A 62 14.10 5.33 3.56
C ASN A 62 13.94 6.83 3.87
N GLY A 63 13.07 7.21 4.80
CA GLY A 63 13.01 8.59 5.27
C GLY A 63 14.17 8.91 6.24
N TRP A 64 14.58 10.17 6.29
CA TRP A 64 15.63 10.64 7.20
C TRP A 64 15.24 11.97 7.85
N HIS A 65 15.27 12.04 9.17
CA HIS A 65 14.99 13.26 9.93
C HIS A 65 16.02 13.43 11.05
N LYS A 66 16.67 14.60 11.11
CA LYS A 66 17.75 14.92 12.07
C LYS A 66 18.84 13.82 12.16
N GLY A 67 19.24 13.29 11.01
CA GLY A 67 20.26 12.22 10.93
C GLY A 67 19.78 10.83 11.37
N GLN A 68 18.52 10.68 11.74
CA GLN A 68 17.93 9.38 12.08
C GLN A 68 17.02 8.87 10.98
N LYS A 69 17.00 7.54 10.81
CA LYS A 69 16.10 6.86 9.89
C LYS A 69 14.67 6.91 10.44
N ILE A 70 13.73 7.31 9.59
CA ILE A 70 12.30 7.31 9.90
C ILE A 70 11.53 6.43 8.91
N GLY A 71 10.58 5.66 9.45
CA GLY A 71 9.74 4.73 8.71
C GLY A 71 8.28 5.16 8.70
N SER A 72 7.63 4.92 7.56
CA SER A 72 6.24 5.25 7.33
C SER A 72 5.33 4.46 8.27
N GLY A 73 4.36 5.15 8.87
CA GLY A 73 3.53 4.61 9.94
C GLY A 73 4.26 4.60 11.29
N THR A 74 5.29 3.76 11.46
CA THR A 74 5.93 3.52 12.77
C THR A 74 6.52 4.78 13.41
N SER A 75 7.35 5.53 12.68
CA SER A 75 8.00 6.74 13.22
C SER A 75 7.02 7.89 13.38
N LEU A 76 6.07 8.02 12.45
CA LEU A 76 5.01 9.03 12.49
C LEU A 76 4.08 8.85 13.70
N TRP A 77 3.67 7.62 14.01
CA TRP A 77 2.89 7.32 15.22
C TRP A 77 3.64 7.70 16.49
N LYS A 78 4.93 7.35 16.57
CA LYS A 78 5.77 7.76 17.71
C LYS A 78 5.82 9.28 17.84
N LEU A 79 6.13 10.00 16.77
CA LEU A 79 6.20 11.46 16.77
C LEU A 79 4.85 12.11 17.09
N TYR A 80 3.74 11.51 16.67
CA TYR A 80 2.40 11.97 17.00
C TYR A 80 2.13 11.89 18.52
N TYR A 81 2.55 10.81 19.19
CA TYR A 81 2.43 10.70 20.64
C TYR A 81 3.37 11.65 21.38
N GLU A 82 4.58 11.87 20.87
CA GLU A 82 5.53 12.85 21.41
C GLU A 82 5.00 14.30 21.28
N PHE A 83 4.39 14.62 20.15
CA PHE A 83 3.69 15.88 19.91
C PHE A 83 2.53 16.06 20.89
N LYS A 84 1.67 15.04 21.06
CA LYS A 84 0.59 15.07 22.06
C LYS A 84 1.10 15.20 23.49
N ALA A 85 2.27 14.67 23.79
CA ALA A 85 2.92 14.81 25.09
C ALA A 85 3.64 16.15 25.28
N GLY A 86 3.61 17.05 24.29
CA GLY A 86 4.27 18.35 24.33
C GLY A 86 5.79 18.29 24.22
N ARG A 87 6.37 17.15 23.80
CA ARG A 87 7.82 16.95 23.70
C ARG A 87 8.38 17.31 22.32
N VAL A 88 7.52 17.44 21.32
CA VAL A 88 7.86 17.80 19.93
C VAL A 88 6.95 18.95 19.51
N SER A 89 7.50 19.93 18.79
CA SER A 89 6.69 21.04 18.25
C SER A 89 5.91 20.62 17.02
N GLU A 90 4.82 21.34 16.71
CA GLU A 90 4.04 21.11 15.48
C GLU A 90 4.91 21.23 14.22
N GLN A 91 5.80 22.22 14.19
CA GLN A 91 6.74 22.42 13.08
C GLN A 91 7.71 21.25 12.92
N GLU A 92 8.21 20.69 14.03
CA GLU A 92 9.05 19.50 14.00
C GLU A 92 8.27 18.29 13.51
N PHE A 93 7.04 18.08 13.97
CA PHE A 93 6.16 17.00 13.51
C PHE A 93 5.94 17.05 12.00
N HIS A 94 5.57 18.21 11.45
CA HIS A 94 5.37 18.39 10.00
C HIS A 94 6.65 18.22 9.18
N SER A 95 7.79 18.67 9.71
CA SER A 95 9.07 18.49 9.04
C SER A 95 9.47 17.00 8.95
N ALA A 96 9.15 16.21 9.98
CA ALA A 96 9.38 14.78 9.98
C ALA A 96 8.40 14.02 9.07
N GLU A 97 7.13 14.45 9.01
CA GLU A 97 6.14 13.93 8.07
C GLU A 97 6.58 14.12 6.61
N SER A 98 7.04 15.34 6.29
CA SER A 98 7.54 15.68 4.95
C SER A 98 8.80 14.87 4.58
N ALA A 99 9.68 14.62 5.56
CA ALA A 99 10.88 13.82 5.36
C ALA A 99 10.62 12.31 5.21
N ASN A 100 9.45 11.83 5.67
CA ASN A 100 9.07 10.43 5.57
C ASN A 100 8.64 10.04 4.15
N ALA A 101 7.74 10.82 3.54
CA ALA A 101 7.15 10.53 2.23
C ALA A 101 7.92 11.23 1.09
N ARG A 102 9.20 10.87 0.91
CA ARG A 102 10.15 11.58 0.04
C ARG A 102 10.43 10.92 -1.33
N SER A 103 9.67 9.89 -1.69
CA SER A 103 9.70 9.25 -3.02
C SER A 103 8.32 8.66 -3.33
N THR A 104 8.08 8.33 -4.59
CA THR A 104 6.90 7.52 -4.96
C THR A 104 7.06 6.09 -4.42
N GLY A 105 5.95 5.48 -3.99
CA GLY A 105 5.91 4.10 -3.52
C GLY A 105 4.97 3.89 -2.34
N THR A 106 4.96 2.68 -1.80
CA THR A 106 4.15 2.29 -0.64
C THR A 106 4.89 2.53 0.68
N CYS A 107 4.25 2.27 1.83
CA CYS A 107 4.89 2.40 3.14
C CYS A 107 6.20 1.58 3.20
N ASN A 108 7.31 2.25 3.54
CA ASN A 108 8.67 1.67 3.58
C ASN A 108 8.97 0.82 4.84
N THR A 109 7.92 0.41 5.54
CA THR A 109 7.98 -0.50 6.70
C THR A 109 7.31 -1.83 6.34
N MET A 110 7.38 -2.83 7.21
CA MET A 110 6.58 -4.07 7.08
C MET A 110 5.12 -3.83 7.48
N GLY A 111 4.49 -2.85 6.83
CA GLY A 111 3.06 -2.61 6.88
C GLY A 111 2.29 -3.46 5.88
N THR A 112 0.99 -3.23 5.75
CA THR A 112 0.10 -4.06 4.92
C THR A 112 0.53 -4.10 3.46
N ALA A 113 0.90 -2.98 2.84
CA ALA A 113 1.39 -2.96 1.46
C ALA A 113 2.59 -3.91 1.22
N SER A 114 3.65 -3.79 2.02
CA SER A 114 4.84 -4.65 1.92
C SER A 114 4.51 -6.11 2.20
N THR A 115 3.70 -6.37 3.23
CA THR A 115 3.25 -7.74 3.55
C THR A 115 2.47 -8.35 2.39
N MET A 116 1.51 -7.62 1.81
CA MET A 116 0.71 -8.15 0.70
C MET A 116 1.51 -8.33 -0.59
N ALA A 117 2.54 -7.49 -0.83
CA ALA A 117 3.48 -7.71 -1.92
C ALA A 117 4.24 -9.03 -1.73
N CYS A 118 4.79 -9.28 -0.53
CA CYS A 118 5.45 -10.56 -0.22
C CYS A 118 4.48 -11.75 -0.31
N MET A 119 3.21 -11.57 0.06
CA MET A 119 2.20 -12.63 -0.07
C MET A 119 1.91 -12.96 -1.53
N ALA A 120 1.79 -11.96 -2.40
CA ALA A 120 1.60 -12.19 -3.83
C ALA A 120 2.78 -12.97 -4.45
N GLU A 121 4.01 -12.62 -4.06
CA GLU A 121 5.22 -13.34 -4.46
C GLU A 121 5.25 -14.77 -3.91
N SER A 122 4.94 -14.95 -2.63
CA SER A 122 4.91 -16.27 -1.98
C SER A 122 3.86 -17.20 -2.59
N LEU A 123 2.76 -16.65 -3.09
CA LEU A 123 1.70 -17.38 -3.80
C LEU A 123 2.08 -17.71 -5.26
N GLY A 124 3.23 -17.26 -5.75
CA GLY A 124 3.65 -17.46 -7.14
C GLY A 124 2.89 -16.59 -8.15
N MET A 125 2.26 -15.51 -7.68
CA MET A 125 1.46 -14.61 -8.53
C MET A 125 2.27 -13.46 -9.13
N THR A 126 3.55 -13.31 -8.77
CA THR A 126 4.47 -12.31 -9.33
C THR A 126 5.62 -13.02 -10.07
N CYS A 127 6.24 -12.34 -11.04
CA CYS A 127 7.49 -12.78 -11.68
C CYS A 127 8.73 -12.21 -10.99
#